data_AF-K1SKJ3-F1
#
_entry.id   AF-K1SKJ3-F1
#
_cell.length_a   1.000
_cell.length_b   1.000
_cell.length_c   1.000
_cell.angle_alpha   90.00
_cell.angle_beta   90.00
_cell.angle_gamma   90.00
#
_symmetry.space_group_name_H-M   'P 1'
#
loop_
_entity.id
_entity.type
_entity.pdbx_description
1 polymer ?
#
loop_
_entity_poly.entity_id
_entity_poly.type
_entity_poly.pdbx_seq_one_letter_code
_entity_poly.pdbx_strand_id
1 'polypeptide(L)'
;EETSASADTANDSEAFADTFATSEESTKARTGGKIGKIHTITLENGKKQKVVEFYYEGGIKEFVAYLNKSKEPLYENILYFEGEKNNVYVEVSFQHNDSYNESVFSFVNNINTPEGGTHLQGFRNAITKTFNDYARSAKLLKDSEPNLSGEDIREGLTAIVSVKIEDPQFEG
;
A
#
# COMPACT_ATOMS: atom_id res chain seq x y z
N GLU A 1 -34.63 -7.45 11.88
CA GLU A 1 -33.20 -7.43 12.23
C GLU A 1 -32.40 -7.60 10.97
N GLU A 2 -31.90 -6.49 10.41
CA GLU A 2 -30.91 -6.55 9.34
C GLU A 2 -29.54 -6.84 9.99
N THR A 3 -29.02 -8.03 9.74
CA THR A 3 -27.64 -8.37 10.08
C THR A 3 -26.72 -7.71 9.06
N SER A 4 -26.10 -6.60 9.46
CA SER A 4 -24.97 -6.03 8.73
C SER A 4 -23.81 -7.02 8.77
N ALA A 5 -23.59 -7.75 7.68
CA ALA A 5 -22.37 -8.52 7.51
C ALA A 5 -21.21 -7.54 7.34
N SER A 6 -20.45 -7.32 8.40
CA SER A 6 -19.09 -6.80 8.33
C SER A 6 -18.28 -7.77 7.47
N ALA A 7 -18.13 -7.47 6.19
CA ALA A 7 -17.20 -8.19 5.33
C ALA A 7 -15.78 -7.91 5.84
N ASP A 8 -15.06 -8.96 6.23
CA ASP A 8 -13.70 -8.89 6.76
C ASP A 8 -12.77 -8.14 5.79
N THR A 9 -12.50 -6.87 6.09
CA THR A 9 -11.64 -6.02 5.29
C THR A 9 -10.19 -6.54 5.21
N ALA A 10 -9.78 -7.37 6.17
CA ALA A 10 -8.47 -8.03 6.17
C ALA A 10 -8.32 -9.04 5.03
N ASN A 11 -9.27 -9.98 4.89
CA ASN A 11 -9.29 -10.95 3.78
C ASN A 11 -9.36 -10.27 2.42
N ASP A 12 -10.16 -9.21 2.35
CA ASP A 12 -10.31 -8.39 1.14
C ASP A 12 -9.00 -7.68 0.73
N SER A 13 -8.15 -7.31 1.69
CA SER A 13 -6.88 -6.61 1.42
C SER A 13 -5.77 -7.56 0.98
N GLU A 14 -5.70 -8.76 1.55
CA GLU A 14 -4.75 -9.79 1.15
C GLU A 14 -5.10 -10.34 -0.23
N ALA A 15 -6.38 -10.66 -0.47
CA ALA A 15 -6.84 -11.09 -1.79
C ALA A 15 -6.55 -10.03 -2.87
N PHE A 16 -6.66 -8.75 -2.53
CA PHE A 16 -6.28 -7.66 -3.43
C PHE A 16 -4.77 -7.63 -3.66
N ALA A 17 -3.96 -7.73 -2.60
CA ALA A 17 -2.50 -7.74 -2.72
C ALA A 17 -2.02 -8.89 -3.62
N ASP A 18 -2.61 -10.07 -3.48
CA ASP A 18 -2.33 -11.24 -4.33
C ASP A 18 -2.78 -11.03 -5.78
N THR A 19 -3.93 -10.39 -5.98
CA THR A 19 -4.42 -10.03 -7.33
C THR A 19 -3.49 -9.01 -7.99
N PHE A 20 -3.07 -7.98 -7.25
CA PHE A 20 -2.10 -7.00 -7.73
C PHE A 20 -0.78 -7.68 -8.10
N ALA A 21 -0.34 -8.62 -7.27
CA ALA A 21 0.91 -9.34 -7.46
C ALA A 21 0.93 -10.22 -8.73
N THR A 22 -0.24 -10.72 -9.14
CA THR A 22 -0.39 -11.62 -10.29
C THR A 22 -0.78 -10.90 -11.58
N SER A 23 -1.08 -9.60 -11.53
CA SER A 23 -1.51 -8.84 -12.71
C SER A 23 -0.34 -8.44 -13.63
N GLU A 24 -0.30 -9.04 -14.84
CA GLU A 24 0.68 -8.73 -15.89
C GLU A 24 0.57 -7.27 -16.42
N GLU A 25 -0.58 -6.62 -16.26
CA GLU A 25 -0.89 -5.28 -16.80
C GLU A 25 -0.59 -4.10 -15.85
N SER A 26 -0.06 -4.35 -14.65
CA SER A 26 0.09 -3.37 -13.55
C SER A 26 1.04 -2.18 -13.81
N THR A 27 1.60 -2.02 -15.00
CA THR A 27 2.69 -1.06 -15.26
C THR A 27 2.40 0.07 -16.24
N LYS A 28 1.20 0.13 -16.85
CA LYS A 28 0.85 1.25 -17.74
C LYS A 28 -0.62 1.60 -17.66
N ALA A 29 -1.02 2.38 -16.66
CA ALA A 29 -2.28 3.09 -16.74
C ALA A 29 -2.15 4.48 -16.11
N ARG A 30 -2.31 5.48 -16.98
CA ARG A 30 -2.63 6.85 -16.60
C ARG A 30 -4.14 6.96 -16.77
N THR A 31 -4.81 7.59 -15.80
CA THR A 31 -6.23 7.99 -15.79
C THR A 31 -7.28 6.91 -15.45
N GLY A 32 -7.56 6.78 -14.14
CA GLY A 32 -8.90 6.81 -13.52
C GLY A 32 -10.01 5.91 -14.09
N GLY A 33 -10.14 4.71 -13.53
CA GLY A 33 -11.25 3.81 -13.79
C GLY A 33 -11.22 2.58 -12.88
N LYS A 34 -12.30 2.36 -12.11
CA LYS A 34 -12.50 1.17 -11.28
C LYS A 34 -13.30 0.15 -12.09
N ILE A 35 -12.73 -1.01 -12.44
CA ILE A 35 -13.47 -2.10 -13.08
C ILE A 35 -13.26 -3.38 -12.29
N GLY A 36 -14.20 -3.69 -11.39
CA GLY A 36 -14.28 -5.00 -10.74
C GLY A 36 -15.18 -5.93 -11.54
N LYS A 37 -14.64 -7.05 -12.04
CA LYS A 37 -15.46 -8.13 -12.60
C LYS A 37 -15.67 -9.20 -11.53
N ILE A 38 -16.88 -9.29 -11.01
CA ILE A 38 -17.28 -10.41 -10.15
C ILE A 38 -17.73 -11.55 -11.07
N HIS A 39 -17.05 -12.69 -11.01
CA HIS A 39 -17.50 -13.89 -11.69
C HIS A 39 -17.47 -15.10 -10.75
N THR A 40 -18.35 -16.06 -10.98
CA THR A 40 -18.44 -17.26 -10.15
C THR A 40 -17.68 -18.39 -10.83
N ILE A 41 -16.60 -18.88 -10.23
CA ILE A 41 -15.95 -20.11 -10.68
C ILE A 41 -16.55 -21.32 -9.97
N THR A 42 -16.54 -22.48 -10.63
CA THR A 42 -16.88 -23.75 -10.00
C THR A 42 -15.60 -24.54 -9.82
N LEU A 43 -15.26 -24.83 -8.57
CA LEU A 43 -14.09 -25.62 -8.20
C LEU A 43 -14.30 -27.10 -8.59
N GLU A 44 -13.21 -27.87 -8.69
CA GLU A 44 -13.27 -29.30 -9.04
C GLU A 44 -14.13 -30.13 -8.08
N ASN A 45 -14.26 -29.69 -6.83
CA ASN A 45 -15.14 -30.29 -5.82
C ASN A 45 -16.62 -29.86 -5.93
N GLY A 46 -16.99 -29.13 -6.98
CA GLY A 46 -18.34 -28.64 -7.25
C GLY A 46 -18.75 -27.41 -6.44
N LYS A 47 -17.89 -26.88 -5.57
CA LYS A 47 -18.19 -25.65 -4.82
C LYS A 47 -18.10 -24.44 -5.75
N LYS A 48 -19.11 -23.57 -5.67
CA LYS A 48 -19.10 -22.27 -6.34
C LYS A 48 -18.31 -21.27 -5.49
N GLN A 49 -17.29 -20.68 -6.06
CA GLN A 49 -16.50 -19.61 -5.44
C GLN A 49 -16.73 -18.32 -6.23
N LYS A 50 -17.13 -17.26 -5.53
CA LYS A 50 -17.09 -15.92 -6.12
C LYS A 50 -15.64 -15.50 -6.20
N VAL A 51 -15.19 -15.21 -7.41
CA VAL A 51 -13.90 -14.58 -7.68
C VAL A 51 -14.20 -13.12 -8.03
N VAL A 52 -13.46 -12.23 -7.37
CA VAL A 52 -13.52 -10.81 -7.67
C VAL A 52 -12.19 -10.47 -8.32
N GLU A 53 -12.22 -10.28 -9.63
CA GLU A 53 -11.07 -9.71 -10.33
C GLU A 53 -11.17 -8.21 -10.26
N PHE A 54 -10.08 -7.58 -9.82
CA PHE A 54 -10.01 -6.14 -9.78
C PHE A 54 -9.00 -5.61 -10.79
N TYR A 55 -9.46 -4.72 -11.66
CA TYR A 55 -8.63 -3.91 -12.54
C TYR A 55 -8.66 -2.46 -12.08
N TYR A 56 -7.47 -1.90 -11.86
CA TYR A 56 -7.27 -0.52 -11.38
C TYR A 56 -6.31 0.21 -12.30
N GLU A 57 -6.84 1.22 -13.00
CA GLU A 57 -6.04 2.07 -13.89
C GLU A 57 -5.24 3.13 -13.11
N GLY A 58 -5.55 3.40 -11.84
CA GLY A 58 -4.83 4.36 -11.00
C GLY A 58 -3.64 3.80 -10.22
N GLY A 59 -3.24 2.56 -10.52
CA GLY A 59 -2.07 1.92 -9.91
C GLY A 59 -2.15 1.82 -8.39
N ILE A 60 -1.00 1.93 -7.72
CA ILE A 60 -0.90 1.78 -6.26
C ILE A 60 -1.63 2.88 -5.47
N LYS A 61 -1.99 4.00 -6.11
CA LYS A 61 -2.78 5.09 -5.49
C LYS A 61 -4.21 4.66 -5.20
N GLU A 62 -4.84 3.95 -6.14
CA GLU A 62 -6.18 3.39 -5.95
C GLU A 62 -6.18 2.27 -4.92
N PHE A 63 -5.06 1.55 -4.78
CA PHE A 63 -4.91 0.55 -3.73
C PHE A 63 -4.92 1.18 -2.34
N VAL A 64 -4.18 2.29 -2.12
CA VAL A 64 -4.27 3.04 -0.86
C VAL A 64 -5.70 3.53 -0.60
N ALA A 65 -6.39 4.07 -1.61
CA ALA A 65 -7.78 4.51 -1.49
C ALA A 65 -8.71 3.35 -1.07
N TYR A 66 -8.51 2.17 -1.65
CA TYR A 66 -9.25 0.96 -1.32
C TYR A 66 -9.02 0.51 0.12
N LEU A 67 -7.76 0.51 0.58
CA LEU A 67 -7.40 0.14 1.95
C LEU A 67 -7.90 1.13 3.00
N ASN A 68 -8.16 2.37 2.59
CA ASN A 68 -8.76 3.41 3.43
C ASN A 68 -10.29 3.49 3.30
N LYS A 69 -10.96 2.60 2.54
CA LYS A 69 -12.42 2.67 2.29
C LYS A 69 -13.30 2.75 3.55
N SER A 70 -12.81 2.19 4.66
CA SER A 70 -13.50 2.10 5.94
C SER A 70 -12.80 2.89 7.06
N LYS A 71 -11.92 3.83 6.70
CA LYS A 71 -11.15 4.68 7.62
C LYS A 71 -11.35 6.14 7.25
N GLU A 72 -11.10 7.07 8.17
CA GLU A 72 -11.19 8.50 7.90
C GLU A 72 -9.80 9.07 7.55
N PRO A 73 -9.54 9.52 6.30
CA PRO A 73 -8.25 10.10 5.94
C PRO A 73 -7.98 11.41 6.67
N LEU A 74 -6.75 11.60 7.16
CA LEU A 74 -6.36 12.86 7.83
C LEU A 74 -6.15 14.03 6.84
N TYR A 75 -6.04 13.72 5.56
CA TYR A 75 -5.88 14.70 4.48
C TYR A 75 -6.39 14.11 3.15
N GLU A 76 -6.95 14.95 2.29
CA GLU A 76 -7.63 14.51 1.05
C GLU A 76 -6.68 13.83 0.05
N ASN A 77 -5.47 14.35 -0.08
CA ASN A 77 -4.54 13.93 -1.13
C ASN A 77 -3.81 12.64 -0.75
N ILE A 78 -4.08 11.54 -1.46
CA ILE A 78 -3.19 10.37 -1.44
C ILE A 78 -1.88 10.75 -2.12
N LEU A 79 -0.78 10.64 -1.37
CA LEU A 79 0.55 10.98 -1.84
C LEU A 79 1.10 9.86 -2.71
N TYR A 80 1.73 10.23 -3.82
CA TYR A 80 2.28 9.30 -4.80
C TYR A 80 3.64 9.81 -5.29
N PHE A 81 4.61 8.91 -5.34
CA PHE A 81 5.97 9.19 -5.78
C PHE A 81 6.50 8.03 -6.61
N GLU A 82 7.21 8.33 -7.69
CA GLU A 82 7.93 7.37 -8.51
C GLU A 82 9.35 7.87 -8.76
N GLY A 83 10.29 6.95 -8.96
CA GLY A 83 11.65 7.30 -9.31
C GLY A 83 12.48 6.10 -9.71
N GLU A 84 13.47 6.32 -10.56
CA GLU A 84 14.40 5.30 -11.00
C GLU A 84 15.83 5.73 -10.68
N LYS A 85 16.60 4.82 -10.09
CA LYS A 85 18.03 5.03 -9.85
C LYS A 85 18.76 3.71 -9.87
N ASN A 86 19.89 3.65 -10.57
CA ASN A 86 20.73 2.45 -10.67
C ASN A 86 19.94 1.20 -11.10
N ASN A 87 19.06 1.32 -12.11
CA ASN A 87 18.17 0.25 -12.60
C ASN A 87 17.20 -0.30 -11.53
N VAL A 88 16.99 0.45 -10.44
CA VAL A 88 15.96 0.16 -9.45
C VAL A 88 14.86 1.20 -9.61
N TYR A 89 13.70 0.75 -10.06
CA TYR A 89 12.49 1.56 -10.12
C TYR A 89 11.72 1.41 -8.82
N VAL A 90 11.30 2.52 -8.22
CA VAL A 90 10.55 2.55 -6.98
C VAL A 90 9.29 3.37 -7.17
N GLU A 91 8.17 2.82 -6.70
CA GLU A 91 6.87 3.46 -6.69
C GLU A 91 6.29 3.36 -5.28
N VAL A 92 5.88 4.50 -4.73
CA VAL A 92 5.35 4.57 -3.36
C VAL A 92 4.09 5.41 -3.36
N SER A 93 3.06 4.91 -2.69
CA SER A 93 1.83 5.66 -2.44
C SER A 93 1.41 5.48 -0.99
N PHE A 94 0.97 6.55 -0.34
CA PHE A 94 0.51 6.46 1.05
C PHE A 94 -0.45 7.57 1.45
N GLN A 95 -1.17 7.31 2.54
CA GLN A 95 -2.05 8.28 3.20
C GLN A 95 -2.20 7.90 4.68
N HIS A 96 -2.22 8.91 5.56
CA HIS A 96 -2.56 8.70 6.97
C HIS A 96 -4.07 8.76 7.18
N ASN A 97 -4.57 7.97 8.12
CA ASN A 97 -5.96 7.92 8.54
C ASN A 97 -6.07 7.98 10.07
N ASP A 98 -7.30 7.96 10.58
CA ASP A 98 -7.66 8.04 11.99
C ASP A 98 -7.42 6.76 12.81
N SER A 99 -6.85 5.71 12.21
CA SER A 99 -6.52 4.47 12.94
C SER A 99 -5.16 4.56 13.64
N TYR A 100 -4.94 3.67 14.59
CA TYR A 100 -3.66 3.59 15.33
C TYR A 100 -2.66 2.60 14.72
N ASN A 101 -3.05 1.87 13.67
CA ASN A 101 -2.25 0.78 13.12
C ASN A 101 -1.54 1.20 11.83
N GLU A 102 -0.28 0.81 11.69
CA GLU A 102 0.44 0.83 10.41
C GLU A 102 -0.10 -0.29 9.51
N SER A 103 -0.42 0.05 8.25
CA SER A 103 -0.83 -0.91 7.21
C SER A 103 0.00 -0.68 5.96
N VAL A 104 1.10 -1.42 5.84
CA VAL A 104 2.03 -1.28 4.72
C VAL A 104 2.11 -2.59 3.94
N PHE A 105 1.85 -2.51 2.65
CA PHE A 105 2.06 -3.61 1.71
C PHE A 105 3.29 -3.31 0.87
N SER A 106 4.16 -4.30 0.69
CA SER A 106 5.41 -4.11 -0.01
C SER A 106 5.62 -5.18 -1.08
N PHE A 107 6.16 -4.77 -2.23
CA PHE A 107 6.27 -5.61 -3.42
C PHE A 107 7.64 -5.46 -4.06
N VAL A 108 8.17 -6.57 -4.57
CA VAL A 108 9.38 -6.60 -5.42
C VAL A 108 9.03 -7.37 -6.69
N ASN A 109 9.15 -6.73 -7.85
CA ASN A 109 8.73 -7.29 -9.14
C ASN A 109 7.30 -7.85 -9.10
N ASN A 110 6.39 -7.06 -8.51
CA ASN A 110 5.00 -7.42 -8.23
C ASN A 110 4.82 -8.57 -7.21
N ILE A 111 5.86 -9.23 -6.72
CA ILE A 111 5.72 -10.27 -5.69
C ILE A 111 5.55 -9.60 -4.33
N ASN A 112 4.47 -9.95 -3.61
CA ASN A 112 4.24 -9.46 -2.25
C ASN A 112 5.33 -9.97 -1.30
N THR A 113 5.92 -9.07 -0.51
CA THR A 113 6.93 -9.37 0.50
C THR A 113 6.36 -9.09 1.89
N PRO A 114 5.62 -10.02 2.51
CA PRO A 114 4.94 -9.79 3.79
C PRO A 114 5.93 -9.53 4.94
N GLU A 115 7.06 -10.21 4.93
CA GLU A 115 8.17 -9.99 5.89
C GLU A 115 8.97 -8.70 5.59
N GLY A 116 8.65 -8.03 4.48
CA GLY A 116 9.33 -6.82 4.03
C GLY A 116 10.69 -7.10 3.40
N GLY A 117 11.70 -6.33 3.79
CA GLY A 117 13.03 -6.35 3.20
C GLY A 117 13.68 -4.97 3.19
N THR A 118 14.73 -4.83 2.40
CA THR A 118 15.52 -3.59 2.32
C THR A 118 14.71 -2.40 1.80
N HIS A 119 13.78 -2.63 0.87
CA HIS A 119 12.87 -1.62 0.33
C HIS A 119 11.93 -1.07 1.40
N LEU A 120 11.31 -1.94 2.22
CA LEU A 120 10.42 -1.52 3.29
C LEU A 120 11.18 -0.78 4.40
N GLN A 121 12.34 -1.29 4.80
CA GLN A 121 13.20 -0.63 5.79
C GLN A 121 13.67 0.74 5.29
N GLY A 122 14.04 0.82 4.02
CA GLY A 122 14.42 2.06 3.35
C GLY A 122 13.29 3.09 3.35
N PHE A 123 12.06 2.68 3.00
CA PHE A 123 10.88 3.54 3.08
C PHE A 123 10.63 4.07 4.49
N ARG A 124 10.63 3.18 5.50
CA ARG A 124 10.42 3.56 6.92
C ARG A 124 11.48 4.56 7.42
N ASN A 125 12.74 4.36 7.03
CA ASN A 125 13.81 5.28 7.36
C ASN A 125 13.64 6.63 6.65
N ALA A 126 13.29 6.61 5.36
CA ALA A 126 13.12 7.81 4.56
C ALA A 126 11.95 8.68 5.05
N ILE A 127 10.79 8.08 5.35
CA ILE A 127 9.63 8.83 5.85
C ILE A 127 9.93 9.44 7.23
N THR A 128 10.53 8.66 8.14
CA THR A 128 10.91 9.12 9.49
C THR A 128 11.86 10.31 9.42
N LYS A 129 12.89 10.23 8.57
CA LYS A 129 13.85 11.31 8.36
C LYS A 129 13.18 12.55 7.76
N THR A 130 12.37 12.37 6.71
CA THR A 130 11.73 13.48 5.99
C THR A 130 10.79 14.27 6.89
N PHE A 131 9.98 13.58 7.70
CA PHE A 131 9.07 14.23 8.66
C PHE A 131 9.83 15.02 9.72
N ASN A 132 10.89 14.44 10.30
CA ASN A 132 11.70 15.14 11.29
C ASN A 132 12.42 16.36 10.69
N ASP A 133 13.04 16.22 9.51
CA ASP A 133 13.71 17.33 8.82
C ASP A 133 12.72 18.47 8.53
N TYR A 134 11.51 18.14 8.08
CA TYR A 134 10.46 19.12 7.87
C TYR A 134 9.99 19.77 9.17
N ALA A 135 9.71 18.99 10.21
CA ALA A 135 9.26 19.51 11.52
C ALA A 135 10.27 20.49 12.13
N ARG A 136 11.57 20.22 12.00
CA ARG A 136 12.66 21.11 12.44
C ARG A 136 12.70 22.39 11.61
N SER A 137 12.73 22.27 10.28
CA SER A 137 12.84 23.44 9.38
C SER A 137 11.61 24.35 9.44
N ALA A 138 10.42 23.77 9.64
CA ALA A 138 9.17 24.49 9.84
C ALA A 138 8.97 25.00 11.30
N LYS A 139 9.92 24.74 12.21
CA LYS A 139 9.86 25.08 13.64
C LYS A 139 8.63 24.53 14.37
N LEU A 140 8.10 23.39 13.90
CA LEU A 140 7.06 22.62 14.58
C LEU A 140 7.64 21.83 15.76
N LEU A 141 8.94 21.49 15.68
CA LEU A 141 9.69 20.84 16.74
C LEU A 141 10.88 21.73 17.12
N LYS A 142 10.98 22.13 18.40
CA LYS A 142 12.07 22.98 18.90
C LYS A 142 13.36 22.20 19.03
N ASP A 143 14.52 22.83 18.82
CA ASP A 143 15.84 22.19 18.90
C ASP A 143 16.10 21.38 20.19
N SER A 144 15.46 21.76 21.31
CA SER A 144 15.54 21.06 22.59
C SER A 144 14.68 19.81 22.70
N GLU A 145 13.66 19.66 21.87
CA GLU A 145 12.73 18.52 21.87
C GLU A 145 13.35 17.33 21.13
N PRO A 146 13.08 16.08 21.57
CA PRO A 146 13.54 14.90 20.84
C PRO A 146 12.84 14.78 19.47
N ASN A 147 13.47 14.07 18.54
CA ASN A 147 12.83 13.73 17.27
C ASN A 147 11.61 12.84 17.49
N LEU A 148 10.63 12.96 16.59
CA LEU A 148 9.49 12.05 16.51
C LEU A 148 10.01 10.64 16.22
N SER A 149 9.48 9.64 16.92
CA SER A 149 9.85 8.26 16.65
C SER A 149 9.27 7.80 15.31
N GLY A 150 9.86 6.75 14.75
CA GLY A 150 9.32 6.16 13.52
C GLY A 150 7.93 5.56 13.73
N GLU A 151 7.62 5.09 14.93
CA GLU A 151 6.29 4.55 15.27
C GLU A 151 5.25 5.67 15.27
N ASP A 152 5.55 6.81 15.92
CA ASP A 152 4.65 7.98 15.95
C ASP A 152 4.32 8.49 14.55
N ILE A 153 5.31 8.50 13.65
CA ILE A 153 5.13 8.97 12.26
C ILE A 153 4.30 7.98 11.43
N ARG A 154 4.34 6.68 11.75
CA ARG A 154 3.66 5.64 10.96
C ARG A 154 2.33 5.20 11.58
N GLU A 155 1.94 5.78 12.72
CA GLU A 155 0.61 5.61 13.28
C GLU A 155 -0.44 6.05 12.25
N GLY A 156 -1.42 5.16 11.98
CA GLY A 156 -2.46 5.39 10.98
C GLY A 156 -1.97 5.44 9.53
N LEU A 157 -0.71 5.10 9.25
CA LEU A 157 -0.17 5.10 7.90
C LEU A 157 -0.69 3.89 7.10
N THR A 158 -1.36 4.15 5.99
CA THR A 158 -1.60 3.13 4.96
C THR A 158 -0.71 3.40 3.76
N ALA A 159 0.16 2.46 3.39
CA ALA A 159 1.13 2.64 2.32
C ALA A 159 1.31 1.40 1.44
N ILE A 160 1.65 1.64 0.18
CA ILE A 160 2.11 0.65 -0.78
C ILE A 160 3.53 1.03 -1.21
N VAL A 161 4.47 0.09 -1.13
CA VAL A 161 5.86 0.25 -1.56
C VAL A 161 6.17 -0.81 -2.62
N SER A 162 6.31 -0.40 -3.87
CA SER A 162 6.61 -1.30 -4.98
C SER A 162 7.99 -1.00 -5.56
N VAL A 163 8.80 -2.04 -5.73
CA VAL A 163 10.13 -1.98 -6.33
C VAL A 163 10.19 -2.88 -7.54
N LYS A 164 10.82 -2.43 -8.62
CA LYS A 164 11.18 -3.26 -9.77
C LYS A 164 12.68 -3.24 -9.96
N ILE A 165 13.28 -4.43 -10.03
CA ILE A 165 14.73 -4.65 -10.12
C ILE A 165 15.02 -5.89 -10.97
N GLU A 166 16.11 -5.89 -11.72
CA GLU A 166 16.46 -6.99 -12.63
C GLU A 166 16.74 -8.31 -11.89
N ASP A 167 17.57 -8.27 -10.84
CA ASP A 167 18.00 -9.46 -10.08
C ASP A 167 17.59 -9.37 -8.60
N PRO A 168 16.30 -9.57 -8.27
CA PRO A 168 15.84 -9.52 -6.89
C PRO A 168 16.44 -10.67 -6.07
N GLN A 169 16.81 -10.38 -4.83
CA GLN A 169 17.20 -11.39 -3.84
C GLN A 169 16.09 -11.52 -2.82
N PHE A 170 15.59 -12.73 -2.63
CA PHE A 170 14.57 -13.07 -1.63
C PHE A 170 15.19 -13.97 -0.57
N GLU A 171 14.68 -13.92 0.66
CA GLU A 171 15.04 -14.90 1.67
C GLU A 171 14.45 -16.26 1.27
N GLY A 172 15.33 -17.23 0.98
CA GLY A 172 14.99 -18.59 0.54
C GLY A 172 16.19 -19.53 0.62
#